data_AF-A0A812WWS0-F1
#
_entry.id   AF-A0A812WWS0-F1
#
_cell.length_a   1.000
_cell.length_b   1.000
_cell.length_c   1.000
_cell.angle_alpha   90.00
_cell.angle_beta   90.00
_cell.angle_gamma   90.00
#
_symmetry.space_group_name_H-M   'P 1'
#
loop_
_entity.id
_entity.type
_entity.pdbx_description
1 polymer ?
#
loop_
_entity_poly.entity_id
_entity_poly.type
_entity_poly.pdbx_seq_one_letter_code
_entity_poly.pdbx_strand_id
1 'polypeptide(L)'
;MPPEPAEEIQREAEEADNAEEADATSWVARNKAFRRNAATWSLSNPASRLVILKSCMAVTASLIHRCLQIGSSEWEAEQELKASRGQARSYRILEAASLHDLKDFFAGMFRLLLQPPRGLAREQLNSQILVLLFRMVSRAVCAMHQLLRRARRSYPYKLFTAMTENCYPNDPSCLHDELTAQFKAWFPEFNADASVHMQVLALSIDLEIAAIEARHAASRRLTMSAVQQWVPDMQEVSAIWTYRQVSLREQVLPSQGHATRVAEESDAAKRRKGAGGAWRAFVHERCKGQKLSIGFAKELSSEYKNLPFAEMQRFQRLGVFANLAWRSGFASFGDRERQRGDRSRMLRDVPAGGAGHDLEIAELHDLSLQIHSIRQEAGLQRRKELSAERSERDALARARESAVQSFPVTRSTPYIRNPLPTKTKTEVA
;
A
#
# COMPACT_ATOMS: atom_id res chain seq x y z
N MET A 1 52.52 -2.50 18.37
CA MET A 1 51.41 -1.67 18.91
C MET A 1 50.26 -2.61 19.15
N PRO A 2 49.64 -2.59 20.34
CA PRO A 2 48.40 -3.33 20.56
C PRO A 2 47.33 -2.82 19.58
N PRO A 3 46.46 -3.71 19.04
CA PRO A 3 45.39 -3.30 18.12
C PRO A 3 44.50 -2.25 18.79
N GLU A 4 43.99 -1.29 18.01
CA GLU A 4 43.03 -0.33 18.53
C GLU A 4 41.80 -1.10 19.04
N PRO A 5 41.21 -0.70 20.18
CA PRO A 5 40.08 -1.40 20.79
C PRO A 5 38.86 -1.54 19.86
N ALA A 6 38.79 -0.78 18.76
CA ALA A 6 37.76 -0.92 17.73
C ALA A 6 37.96 -2.17 16.83
N GLU A 7 39.20 -2.56 16.56
CA GLU A 7 39.53 -3.72 15.70
C GLU A 7 39.31 -5.03 16.43
N GLU A 8 39.58 -5.07 17.74
CA GLU A 8 39.34 -6.24 18.59
C GLU A 8 37.83 -6.53 18.72
N ILE A 9 37.01 -5.48 18.85
CA ILE A 9 35.54 -5.58 18.87
C ILE A 9 34.99 -6.06 17.50
N GLN A 10 35.58 -5.65 16.39
CA GLN A 10 35.16 -6.12 15.06
C GLN A 10 35.49 -7.59 14.84
N ARG A 11 36.67 -8.03 15.29
CA ARG A 11 37.12 -9.41 15.12
C ARG A 11 36.32 -10.39 15.99
N GLU A 12 35.97 -10.01 17.23
CA GLU A 12 35.06 -10.79 18.08
C GLU A 12 33.65 -10.91 17.47
N ALA A 13 33.18 -9.88 16.73
CA ALA A 13 31.90 -9.93 16.05
C ALA A 13 31.91 -10.87 14.83
N GLU A 14 33.01 -10.91 14.06
CA GLU A 14 33.16 -11.80 12.89
C GLU A 14 33.37 -13.27 13.28
N GLU A 15 34.08 -13.55 14.38
CA GLU A 15 34.24 -14.90 14.92
C GLU A 15 32.91 -15.45 15.51
N ALA A 16 32.05 -14.57 16.05
CA ALA A 16 30.73 -14.96 16.55
C ALA A 16 29.73 -15.31 15.43
N ASP A 17 29.79 -14.61 14.28
CA ASP A 17 28.90 -14.87 13.13
C ASP A 17 29.21 -16.23 12.45
N ASN A 18 30.45 -16.72 12.52
CA ASN A 18 30.86 -17.98 11.87
C ASN A 18 30.57 -19.25 12.71
N ALA A 19 30.26 -19.14 13.99
CA ALA A 19 30.00 -20.28 14.88
C ALA A 19 28.51 -20.69 14.96
N GLU A 20 27.62 -20.04 14.20
CA GLU A 20 26.21 -19.84 14.59
C GLU A 20 25.16 -20.73 13.89
N GLU A 21 25.51 -21.85 13.24
CA GLU A 21 24.56 -22.55 12.34
C GLU A 21 23.79 -23.78 12.90
N ALA A 22 23.94 -24.19 14.17
CA ALA A 22 23.39 -25.51 14.60
C ALA A 22 22.51 -25.63 15.86
N ASP A 23 22.33 -24.61 16.72
CA ASP A 23 21.64 -24.85 18.01
C ASP A 23 20.52 -23.84 18.33
N ALA A 24 19.36 -24.32 18.76
CA ALA A 24 18.23 -23.48 19.21
C ALA A 24 18.59 -22.61 20.44
N THR A 25 19.63 -23.00 21.19
CA THR A 25 20.29 -22.20 22.24
C THR A 25 20.91 -20.90 21.70
N SER A 26 21.08 -20.79 20.38
CA SER A 26 21.54 -19.61 19.63
C SER A 26 20.62 -18.39 19.81
N TRP A 27 19.30 -18.55 19.88
CA TRP A 27 18.41 -17.37 19.84
C TRP A 27 18.57 -16.45 21.05
N VAL A 28 18.78 -17.02 22.25
CA VAL A 28 19.02 -16.25 23.48
C VAL A 28 20.34 -15.50 23.39
N ALA A 29 21.40 -16.16 22.90
CA ALA A 29 22.72 -15.56 22.68
C ALA A 29 22.64 -14.44 21.63
N ARG A 30 21.99 -14.68 20.50
CA ARG A 30 21.79 -13.72 19.41
C ARG A 30 20.97 -12.51 19.84
N ASN A 31 19.89 -12.72 20.60
CA ASN A 31 19.11 -11.60 21.17
C ASN A 31 19.93 -10.79 22.17
N LYS A 32 20.77 -11.44 22.99
CA LYS A 32 21.71 -10.77 23.89
C LYS A 32 22.76 -9.96 23.12
N ALA A 33 23.32 -10.51 22.04
CA ALA A 33 24.24 -9.82 21.13
C ALA A 33 23.56 -8.61 20.46
N PHE A 34 22.33 -8.76 19.95
CA PHE A 34 21.57 -7.65 19.39
C PHE A 34 21.32 -6.53 20.40
N ARG A 35 20.98 -6.85 21.65
CA ARG A 35 20.80 -5.85 22.70
C ARG A 35 22.10 -5.11 23.02
N ARG A 36 23.23 -5.82 23.09
CA ARG A 36 24.55 -5.21 23.28
C ARG A 36 24.89 -4.28 22.10
N ASN A 37 24.74 -4.75 20.87
CA ASN A 37 25.01 -3.97 19.67
C ASN A 37 24.10 -2.73 19.58
N ALA A 38 22.82 -2.86 19.92
CA ALA A 38 21.89 -1.73 19.99
C ALA A 38 22.30 -0.70 21.05
N ALA A 39 22.73 -1.15 22.24
CA ALA A 39 23.23 -0.26 23.29
C ALA A 39 24.50 0.47 22.83
N THR A 40 25.50 -0.24 22.32
CA THR A 40 26.74 0.35 21.77
C THR A 40 26.44 1.34 20.65
N TRP A 41 25.52 1.00 19.75
CA TRP A 41 25.12 1.87 18.65
C TRP A 41 24.42 3.14 19.15
N SER A 42 23.56 3.04 20.16
CA SER A 42 22.88 4.20 20.75
C SER A 42 23.85 5.21 21.38
N LEU A 43 24.97 4.74 21.92
CA LEU A 43 26.03 5.57 22.49
C LEU A 43 26.92 6.22 21.42
N SER A 44 26.92 5.69 20.18
CA SER A 44 27.79 6.17 19.08
C SER A 44 27.32 7.46 18.38
N ASN A 45 26.38 8.20 18.97
CA ASN A 45 25.69 9.34 18.37
C ASN A 45 25.13 9.00 16.96
N PRO A 46 24.12 8.12 16.87
CA PRO A 46 23.65 7.60 15.59
C PRO A 46 22.88 8.62 14.74
N ALA A 47 22.58 9.82 15.27
CA ALA A 47 21.71 10.79 14.63
C ALA A 47 22.18 11.15 13.21
N SER A 48 23.45 11.49 13.03
CA SER A 48 24.01 11.83 11.72
C SER A 48 23.86 10.68 10.72
N ARG A 49 24.15 9.45 11.15
CA ARG A 49 24.05 8.24 10.31
C ARG A 49 22.59 7.99 9.91
N LEU A 50 21.65 8.17 10.83
CA LEU A 50 20.22 8.04 10.56
C LEU A 50 19.71 9.11 9.58
N VAL A 51 20.22 10.35 9.65
CA VAL A 51 19.87 11.41 8.69
C VAL A 51 20.34 11.06 7.27
N ILE A 52 21.56 10.56 7.13
CA ILE A 52 22.07 10.05 5.84
C ILE A 52 21.19 8.91 5.34
N LEU A 53 20.95 7.90 6.18
CA LEU A 53 20.13 6.74 5.84
C LEU A 53 18.74 7.15 5.37
N LYS A 54 18.05 8.00 6.15
CA LYS A 54 16.73 8.51 5.82
C LYS A 54 16.72 9.25 4.48
N SER A 55 17.75 10.06 4.21
CA SER A 55 17.84 10.85 2.99
C SER A 55 18.02 9.98 1.74
N CYS A 56 18.92 8.98 1.78
CA CYS A 56 19.07 8.01 0.69
C CYS A 56 17.82 7.13 0.52
N MET A 57 17.24 6.67 1.63
CA MET A 57 16.02 5.86 1.61
C MET A 57 14.82 6.65 1.06
N ALA A 58 14.70 7.95 1.34
CA ALA A 58 13.60 8.76 0.83
C ALA A 58 13.60 8.83 -0.71
N VAL A 59 14.77 9.04 -1.33
CA VAL A 59 14.89 9.05 -2.81
C VAL A 59 14.56 7.68 -3.39
N THR A 60 15.04 6.61 -2.75
CA THR A 60 14.77 5.22 -3.19
C THR A 60 13.30 4.85 -3.03
N ALA A 61 12.69 5.22 -1.90
CA ALA A 61 11.28 5.00 -1.63
C ALA A 61 10.38 5.76 -2.60
N SER A 62 10.76 6.98 -3.01
CA SER A 62 10.04 7.72 -4.05
C SER A 62 10.04 6.98 -5.39
N LEU A 63 11.17 6.38 -5.78
CA LEU A 63 11.25 5.56 -6.98
C LEU A 63 10.35 4.32 -6.86
N ILE A 64 10.43 3.59 -5.75
CA ILE A 64 9.59 2.41 -5.48
C ILE A 64 8.11 2.78 -5.54
N HIS A 65 7.71 3.88 -4.89
CA HIS A 65 6.34 4.36 -4.91
C HIS A 65 5.89 4.69 -6.33
N ARG A 66 6.75 5.32 -7.14
CA ARG A 66 6.43 5.60 -8.55
C ARG A 66 6.25 4.31 -9.36
N CYS A 67 7.11 3.31 -9.16
CA CYS A 67 6.95 2.02 -9.82
C CYS A 67 5.64 1.33 -9.44
N LEU A 68 5.30 1.31 -8.14
CA LEU A 68 4.04 0.76 -7.64
C LEU A 68 2.82 1.52 -8.18
N GLN A 69 2.93 2.84 -8.31
CA GLN A 69 1.87 3.66 -8.89
C GLN A 69 1.64 3.29 -10.37
N ILE A 70 2.71 3.16 -11.18
CA ILE A 70 2.59 2.77 -12.60
C ILE A 70 2.04 1.35 -12.75
N GLY A 71 2.37 0.44 -11.82
CA GLY A 71 1.85 -0.92 -11.79
C GLY A 71 0.40 -1.04 -11.34
N SER A 72 -0.19 0.03 -10.78
CA SER A 72 -1.50 -0.04 -10.15
C SER A 72 -2.67 -0.08 -11.15
N SER A 73 -3.81 -0.60 -10.70
CA SER A 73 -5.06 -0.58 -11.47
C SER A 73 -5.62 0.82 -11.62
N GLU A 74 -5.39 1.70 -10.64
CA GLU A 74 -5.80 3.11 -10.71
C GLU A 74 -5.08 3.84 -11.84
N TRP A 75 -3.78 3.58 -12.03
CA TRP A 75 -3.03 4.14 -13.14
C TRP A 75 -3.56 3.64 -14.49
N GLU A 76 -3.90 2.36 -14.59
CA GLU A 76 -4.48 1.79 -15.82
C GLU A 76 -5.82 2.45 -16.17
N ALA A 77 -6.71 2.59 -15.17
CA ALA A 77 -7.99 3.27 -15.33
C ALA A 77 -7.81 4.75 -15.72
N GLU A 78 -6.78 5.44 -15.22
CA GLU A 78 -6.44 6.80 -15.62
C GLU A 78 -6.00 6.85 -17.11
N GLN A 79 -5.20 5.88 -17.56
CA GLN A 79 -4.77 5.79 -18.96
C GLN A 79 -5.93 5.45 -19.91
N GLU A 80 -6.86 4.58 -19.49
CA GLU A 80 -8.10 4.31 -20.21
C GLU A 80 -8.96 5.56 -20.35
N LEU A 81 -9.11 6.33 -19.28
CA LEU A 81 -9.84 7.60 -19.30
C LEU A 81 -9.17 8.64 -20.21
N LYS A 82 -7.83 8.67 -20.29
CA LYS A 82 -7.11 9.52 -21.26
C LYS A 82 -7.43 9.09 -22.68
N ALA A 83 -7.36 7.80 -22.97
CA ALA A 83 -7.68 7.25 -24.28
C ALA A 83 -9.12 7.56 -24.70
N SER A 84 -10.09 7.42 -23.79
CA SER A 84 -11.50 7.74 -24.08
C SER A 84 -11.76 9.22 -24.36
N ARG A 85 -10.85 10.10 -23.95
CA ARG A 85 -10.86 11.55 -24.23
C ARG A 85 -10.09 11.91 -25.51
N GLY A 86 -9.61 10.93 -26.28
CA GLY A 86 -8.77 11.15 -27.46
C GLY A 86 -7.35 11.62 -27.13
N GLN A 87 -6.92 11.53 -25.86
CA GLN A 87 -5.55 11.83 -25.47
C GLN A 87 -4.66 10.60 -25.70
N ALA A 88 -3.37 10.82 -25.95
CA ALA A 88 -2.41 9.73 -26.09
C ALA A 88 -2.33 8.90 -24.79
N ARG A 89 -2.58 7.61 -24.92
CA ARG A 89 -2.42 6.63 -23.84
C ARG A 89 -0.94 6.32 -23.65
N SER A 90 -0.48 6.27 -22.41
CA SER A 90 0.84 5.69 -22.09
C SER A 90 0.72 4.24 -21.65
N TYR A 91 1.80 3.47 -21.81
CA TYR A 91 1.88 2.06 -21.47
C TYR A 91 3.01 1.83 -20.46
N ARG A 92 2.87 0.85 -19.57
CA ARG A 92 3.86 0.58 -18.52
C ARG A 92 5.26 0.35 -19.10
N ILE A 93 5.36 -0.44 -20.16
CA ILE A 93 6.62 -0.71 -20.86
C ILE A 93 7.22 0.54 -21.52
N LEU A 94 6.37 1.44 -22.03
CA LEU A 94 6.80 2.70 -22.61
C LEU A 94 7.32 3.66 -21.54
N GLU A 95 6.63 3.77 -20.41
CA GLU A 95 7.09 4.55 -19.24
C GLU A 95 8.45 4.02 -18.75
N ALA A 96 8.62 2.70 -18.67
CA ALA A 96 9.90 2.11 -18.29
C ALA A 96 11.01 2.39 -19.32
N ALA A 97 10.71 2.29 -20.63
CA ALA A 97 11.66 2.60 -21.70
C ALA A 97 12.09 4.07 -21.70
N SER A 98 11.20 4.97 -21.29
CA SER A 98 11.46 6.42 -21.25
C SER A 98 12.43 6.86 -20.12
N LEU A 99 12.60 6.01 -19.10
CA LEU A 99 13.46 6.22 -17.93
C LEU A 99 13.15 7.50 -17.13
N HIS A 100 11.96 8.08 -17.24
CA HIS A 100 11.62 9.33 -16.53
C HIS A 100 11.75 9.17 -15.00
N ASP A 101 11.25 8.06 -14.45
CA ASP A 101 11.36 7.71 -13.04
C ASP A 101 12.83 7.65 -12.57
N LEU A 102 13.71 7.08 -13.39
CA LEU A 102 15.13 6.98 -13.10
C LEU A 102 15.86 8.32 -13.23
N LYS A 103 15.44 9.21 -14.14
CA LYS A 103 16.02 10.57 -14.23
C LYS A 103 15.84 11.31 -12.91
N ASP A 104 14.64 11.28 -12.34
CA ASP A 104 14.33 11.91 -11.06
C ASP A 104 15.11 11.27 -9.90
N PHE A 105 15.19 9.93 -9.89
CA PHE A 105 16.01 9.20 -8.92
C PHE A 105 17.49 9.61 -8.96
N PHE A 106 18.12 9.61 -10.14
CA PHE A 106 19.52 9.99 -10.27
C PHE A 106 19.74 11.45 -9.89
N ALA A 107 18.85 12.35 -10.32
CA ALA A 107 18.91 13.76 -9.93
C ALA A 107 18.80 13.93 -8.40
N GLY A 108 17.91 13.18 -7.74
CA GLY A 108 17.79 13.14 -6.28
C GLY A 108 19.07 12.65 -5.60
N MET A 109 19.65 11.56 -6.09
CA MET A 109 20.90 10.99 -5.56
C MET A 109 22.10 11.93 -5.74
N PHE A 110 22.26 12.54 -6.92
CA PHE A 110 23.33 13.51 -7.15
C PHE A 110 23.14 14.78 -6.32
N ARG A 111 21.90 15.23 -6.09
CA ARG A 111 21.63 16.35 -5.18
C ARG A 111 22.13 16.05 -3.77
N LEU A 112 21.97 14.81 -3.28
CA LEU A 112 22.50 14.41 -1.97
C LEU A 112 24.03 14.44 -1.90
N LEU A 113 24.74 14.19 -3.01
CA LEU A 113 26.21 14.31 -3.04
C LEU A 113 26.67 15.76 -3.06
N LEU A 114 25.91 16.65 -3.71
CA LEU A 114 26.28 18.05 -3.90
C LEU A 114 25.81 18.96 -2.76
N GLN A 115 24.81 18.54 -1.99
CA GLN A 115 24.20 19.35 -0.93
C GLN A 115 24.15 18.58 0.38
N PRO A 116 24.49 19.20 1.52
CA PRO A 116 24.42 18.54 2.82
C PRO A 116 22.96 18.11 3.10
N PRO A 117 22.73 16.89 3.59
CA PRO A 117 21.39 16.40 3.91
C PRO A 117 20.66 17.30 4.90
N ARG A 118 19.37 17.54 4.64
CA ARG A 118 18.54 18.37 5.52
C ARG A 118 18.46 17.74 6.92
N GLY A 119 18.71 18.56 7.94
CA GLY A 119 18.69 18.12 9.34
C GLY A 119 20.03 17.59 9.87
N LEU A 120 21.09 17.58 9.05
CA LEU A 120 22.45 17.33 9.52
C LEU A 120 23.11 18.66 9.89
N ALA A 121 23.58 18.78 11.13
CA ALA A 121 24.31 19.96 11.58
C ALA A 121 25.69 20.04 10.88
N ARG A 122 26.18 21.26 10.58
CA ARG A 122 27.45 21.43 9.84
C ARG A 122 28.64 20.86 10.60
N GLU A 123 28.60 20.93 11.92
CA GLU A 123 29.61 20.42 12.84
C GLU A 123 29.69 18.88 12.81
N GLN A 124 28.61 18.22 12.39
CA GLN A 124 28.54 16.76 12.27
C GLN A 124 28.97 16.26 10.87
N LEU A 125 29.24 17.15 9.93
CA LEU A 125 29.67 16.82 8.57
C LEU A 125 31.19 16.56 8.54
N ASN A 126 31.61 15.48 9.19
CA ASN A 126 33.00 15.03 9.17
C ASN A 126 33.28 14.06 8.00
N SER A 127 34.55 13.70 7.82
CA SER A 127 35.00 12.79 6.76
C SER A 127 34.28 11.43 6.81
N GLN A 128 34.06 10.88 8.00
CA GLN A 128 33.37 9.59 8.17
C GLN A 128 31.92 9.62 7.66
N ILE A 129 31.18 10.69 7.97
CA ILE A 129 29.80 10.88 7.50
C ILE A 129 29.75 11.11 5.98
N LEU A 130 30.70 11.87 5.43
CA LEU A 130 30.81 12.07 3.98
C LEU A 130 31.13 10.76 3.23
N VAL A 131 32.06 9.95 3.76
CA VAL A 131 32.37 8.61 3.22
C VAL A 131 31.16 7.71 3.29
N LEU A 132 30.41 7.72 4.39
CA LEU A 132 29.17 6.95 4.52
C LEU A 132 28.13 7.37 3.47
N LEU A 133 27.89 8.68 3.32
CA LEU A 133 26.98 9.24 2.33
C LEU A 133 27.39 8.84 0.90
N PHE A 134 28.66 9.04 0.54
CA PHE A 134 29.19 8.66 -0.77
C PHE A 134 29.00 7.17 -1.04
N ARG A 135 29.33 6.30 -0.07
CA ARG A 135 29.18 4.85 -0.19
C ARG A 135 27.72 4.46 -0.39
N MET A 136 26.80 5.04 0.38
CA MET A 136 25.37 4.76 0.27
C MET A 136 24.81 5.19 -1.09
N VAL A 137 25.10 6.42 -1.51
CA VAL A 137 24.64 6.94 -2.81
C VAL A 137 25.23 6.12 -3.96
N SER A 138 26.53 5.86 -3.94
CA SER A 138 27.19 5.08 -5.00
C SER A 138 26.59 3.69 -5.13
N ARG A 139 26.37 2.98 -4.02
CA ARG A 139 25.72 1.66 -4.04
C ARG A 139 24.31 1.73 -4.63
N ALA A 140 23.51 2.72 -4.22
CA ALA A 140 22.15 2.88 -4.73
C ALA A 140 22.12 3.22 -6.23
N VAL A 141 22.97 4.14 -6.68
CA VAL A 141 23.11 4.55 -8.09
C VAL A 141 23.58 3.38 -8.95
N CYS A 142 24.62 2.66 -8.55
CA CYS A 142 25.11 1.49 -9.27
C CYS A 142 24.05 0.38 -9.31
N ALA A 143 23.36 0.11 -8.20
CA ALA A 143 22.29 -0.88 -8.16
C ALA A 143 21.15 -0.51 -9.13
N MET A 144 20.63 0.72 -9.10
CA MET A 144 19.57 1.13 -10.02
C MET A 144 20.04 1.20 -11.48
N HIS A 145 21.30 1.55 -11.72
CA HIS A 145 21.87 1.49 -13.07
C HIS A 145 21.87 0.05 -13.60
N GLN A 146 22.41 -0.89 -12.82
CA GLN A 146 22.57 -2.27 -13.25
C GLN A 146 21.22 -3.00 -13.33
N LEU A 147 20.35 -2.83 -12.34
CA LEU A 147 19.08 -3.56 -12.25
C LEU A 147 18.00 -2.99 -13.17
N LEU A 148 17.92 -1.67 -13.31
CA LEU A 148 16.81 -1.02 -14.04
C LEU A 148 17.28 -0.34 -15.31
N ARG A 149 18.25 0.59 -15.22
CA ARG A 149 18.62 1.43 -16.38
C ARG A 149 19.19 0.61 -17.53
N ARG A 150 20.07 -0.36 -17.25
CA ARG A 150 20.70 -1.20 -18.28
C ARG A 150 19.66 -2.06 -18.99
N ALA A 151 18.81 -2.76 -18.23
CA ALA A 151 17.75 -3.60 -18.78
C ALA A 151 16.72 -2.78 -19.58
N ARG A 152 16.31 -1.61 -19.08
CA ARG A 152 15.32 -0.75 -19.76
C ARG A 152 15.87 -0.01 -20.99
N ARG A 153 17.19 -0.01 -21.20
CA ARG A 153 17.83 0.53 -22.42
C ARG A 153 18.06 -0.52 -23.51
N SER A 154 17.87 -1.80 -23.18
CA SER A 154 17.96 -2.89 -24.15
C SER A 154 16.57 -3.30 -24.64
N TYR A 155 16.55 -4.25 -25.56
CA TYR A 155 15.32 -4.94 -25.92
C TYR A 155 14.83 -5.81 -24.75
N PRO A 156 13.50 -5.93 -24.55
CA PRO A 156 12.44 -5.48 -25.46
C PRO A 156 12.03 -4.01 -25.27
N TYR A 157 12.40 -3.33 -24.18
CA TYR A 157 11.95 -1.95 -23.89
C TYR A 157 12.22 -0.97 -25.02
N LYS A 158 13.40 -1.08 -25.66
CA LYS A 158 13.79 -0.22 -26.77
C LYS A 158 12.88 -0.38 -28.00
N LEU A 159 12.31 -1.56 -28.24
CA LEU A 159 11.36 -1.77 -29.34
C LEU A 159 10.12 -0.88 -29.18
N PHE A 160 9.62 -0.73 -27.95
CA PHE A 160 8.40 0.02 -27.66
C PHE A 160 8.55 1.54 -27.85
N THR A 161 9.77 2.08 -27.93
CA THR A 161 9.96 3.50 -28.25
C THR A 161 9.47 3.84 -29.67
N ALA A 162 9.39 2.84 -30.55
CA ALA A 162 8.83 2.98 -31.89
C ALA A 162 7.37 3.49 -31.88
N MET A 163 6.61 3.24 -30.81
CA MET A 163 5.24 3.76 -30.68
C MET A 163 5.18 5.28 -30.52
N THR A 164 6.25 5.90 -30.02
CA THR A 164 6.35 7.36 -29.88
C THR A 164 7.04 8.00 -31.07
N GLU A 165 8.07 7.33 -31.60
CA GLU A 165 8.89 7.86 -32.71
C GLU A 165 8.32 7.54 -34.10
N ASN A 166 7.34 6.62 -34.17
CA ASN A 166 6.77 6.07 -35.41
C ASN A 166 7.81 5.42 -36.35
N CYS A 167 8.91 4.92 -35.81
CA CYS A 167 9.92 4.17 -36.56
C CYS A 167 10.66 3.20 -35.63
N TYR A 168 11.20 2.11 -36.19
CA TYR A 168 12.03 1.22 -35.39
C TYR A 168 13.37 1.86 -35.04
N PRO A 169 13.94 1.57 -33.85
CA PRO A 169 15.33 1.90 -33.57
C PRO A 169 16.26 1.26 -34.59
N ASN A 170 17.21 2.06 -35.10
CA ASN A 170 18.21 1.66 -36.08
C ASN A 170 19.42 0.97 -35.41
N ASP A 171 19.15 -0.15 -34.73
CA ASP A 171 20.18 -1.01 -34.14
C ASP A 171 20.47 -2.22 -35.03
N PRO A 172 21.70 -2.77 -34.99
CA PRO A 172 22.04 -4.00 -35.70
C PRO A 172 21.25 -5.20 -35.15
N SER A 173 20.95 -6.16 -36.03
CA SER A 173 20.13 -7.35 -35.71
C SER A 173 20.69 -8.22 -34.60
N CYS A 174 22.00 -8.19 -34.35
CA CYS A 174 22.65 -8.92 -33.26
C CYS A 174 22.28 -8.40 -31.86
N LEU A 175 21.68 -7.21 -31.75
CA LEU A 175 21.20 -6.65 -30.49
C LEU A 175 19.72 -6.94 -30.23
N HIS A 176 18.98 -7.41 -31.23
CA HIS A 176 17.57 -7.73 -31.08
C HIS A 176 17.41 -8.96 -30.17
N ASP A 177 16.46 -8.89 -29.24
CA ASP A 177 16.00 -10.08 -28.53
C ASP A 177 15.04 -10.91 -29.43
N GLU A 178 14.62 -12.07 -28.94
CA GLU A 178 13.74 -12.99 -29.66
C GLU A 178 12.42 -12.31 -30.06
N LEU A 179 11.81 -11.56 -29.15
CA LEU A 179 10.58 -10.82 -29.40
C LEU A 179 10.77 -9.78 -30.51
N THR A 180 11.83 -8.98 -30.45
CA THR A 180 12.12 -7.94 -31.44
C THR A 180 12.43 -8.52 -32.80
N ALA A 181 13.21 -9.59 -32.86
CA ALA A 181 13.53 -10.28 -34.10
C ALA A 181 12.26 -10.82 -34.76
N GLN A 182 11.40 -11.50 -33.99
CA GLN A 182 10.14 -12.04 -34.48
C GLN A 182 9.15 -10.93 -34.89
N PHE A 183 9.04 -9.87 -34.09
CA PHE A 183 8.16 -8.74 -34.40
C PHE A 183 8.57 -8.01 -35.68
N LYS A 184 9.88 -7.73 -35.85
CA LYS A 184 10.41 -7.13 -37.10
C LYS A 184 10.29 -8.07 -38.30
N ALA A 185 10.30 -9.39 -38.11
CA ALA A 185 10.05 -10.34 -39.19
C ALA A 185 8.58 -10.31 -39.65
N TRP A 186 7.62 -10.14 -38.73
CA TRP A 186 6.20 -9.97 -39.05
C TRP A 186 5.89 -8.59 -39.63
N PHE A 187 6.55 -7.56 -39.11
CA PHE A 187 6.34 -6.16 -39.50
C PHE A 187 7.70 -5.52 -39.86
N PRO A 188 8.19 -5.69 -41.10
CA PRO A 188 9.48 -5.14 -41.52
C PRO A 188 9.57 -3.60 -41.40
N GLU A 189 8.44 -2.92 -41.60
CA GLU A 189 8.28 -1.48 -41.41
C GLU A 189 7.30 -1.20 -40.26
N PHE A 190 7.49 -0.07 -39.57
CA PHE A 190 6.59 0.34 -38.50
C PHE A 190 5.38 1.09 -39.08
N ASN A 191 4.34 0.34 -39.43
CA ASN A 191 3.09 0.85 -39.99
C ASN A 191 1.94 0.86 -38.94
N ALA A 192 0.72 1.22 -39.36
CA ALA A 192 -0.44 1.26 -38.48
C ALA A 192 -0.75 -0.12 -37.86
N ASP A 193 -0.63 -1.20 -38.62
CA ASP A 193 -0.87 -2.56 -38.15
C ASP A 193 0.16 -2.97 -37.08
N ALA A 194 1.44 -2.68 -37.31
CA ALA A 194 2.50 -2.89 -36.33
C ALA A 194 2.23 -2.12 -35.04
N SER A 195 1.78 -0.85 -35.15
CA SER A 195 1.42 -0.05 -33.97
C SER A 195 0.29 -0.70 -33.16
N VAL A 196 -0.77 -1.20 -33.81
CA VAL A 196 -1.88 -1.89 -33.12
C VAL A 196 -1.38 -3.15 -32.40
N HIS A 197 -0.57 -3.99 -33.05
CA HIS A 197 -0.01 -5.19 -32.42
C HIS A 197 0.91 -4.84 -31.24
N MET A 198 1.71 -3.78 -31.38
CA MET A 198 2.59 -3.30 -30.31
C MET A 198 1.77 -2.79 -29.11
N GLN A 199 0.65 -2.11 -29.34
CA GLN A 199 -0.26 -1.67 -28.27
C GLN A 199 -0.86 -2.86 -27.52
N VAL A 200 -1.29 -3.91 -28.23
CA VAL A 200 -1.83 -5.14 -27.60
C VAL A 200 -0.76 -5.84 -26.76
N LEU A 201 0.47 -5.95 -27.28
CA LEU A 201 1.61 -6.47 -26.50
C LEU A 201 1.89 -5.60 -25.28
N ALA A 202 1.90 -4.28 -25.42
CA ALA A 202 2.17 -3.34 -24.35
C ALA A 202 1.14 -3.43 -23.21
N LEU A 203 -0.13 -3.70 -23.53
CA LEU A 203 -1.19 -3.96 -22.53
C LEU A 203 -1.02 -5.28 -21.80
N SER A 204 -0.40 -6.27 -22.45
CA SER A 204 -0.24 -7.62 -21.91
C SER A 204 0.99 -7.79 -21.03
N ILE A 205 1.92 -6.83 -21.06
CA ILE A 205 3.18 -6.91 -20.33
C ILE A 205 3.03 -6.32 -18.92
N ASP A 206 3.25 -7.17 -17.92
CA ASP A 206 3.41 -6.75 -16.53
C ASP A 206 4.90 -6.59 -16.19
N LEU A 207 5.29 -5.41 -15.75
CA LEU A 207 6.68 -5.10 -15.39
C LEU A 207 7.00 -5.34 -13.91
N GLU A 208 5.97 -5.43 -13.07
CA GLU A 208 6.13 -5.54 -11.64
C GLU A 208 5.78 -6.92 -11.10
N ILE A 209 6.52 -7.34 -10.08
CA ILE A 209 6.23 -8.54 -9.30
C ILE A 209 5.55 -8.19 -7.98
N ALA A 210 5.15 -6.93 -7.74
CA ALA A 210 4.62 -6.48 -6.46
C ALA A 210 3.36 -7.26 -6.06
N ALA A 211 2.45 -7.51 -7.01
CA ALA A 211 1.28 -8.35 -6.79
C ALA A 211 1.68 -9.79 -6.40
N ILE A 212 2.68 -10.36 -7.07
CA ILE A 212 3.22 -11.70 -6.78
C ILE A 212 3.83 -11.74 -5.37
N GLU A 213 4.64 -10.75 -5.03
CA GLU A 213 5.28 -10.61 -3.72
C GLU A 213 4.26 -10.40 -2.59
N ALA A 214 3.22 -9.60 -2.82
CA ALA A 214 2.13 -9.40 -1.87
C ALA A 214 1.38 -10.73 -1.62
N ARG A 215 1.17 -11.54 -2.66
CA ARG A 215 0.58 -12.89 -2.54
C ARG A 215 1.50 -13.85 -1.80
N HIS A 216 2.80 -13.82 -2.07
CA HIS A 216 3.80 -14.60 -1.34
C HIS A 216 3.87 -14.19 0.13
N ALA A 217 3.86 -12.90 0.43
CA ALA A 217 3.82 -12.38 1.80
C ALA A 217 2.53 -12.79 2.53
N ALA A 218 1.37 -12.75 1.87
CA ALA A 218 0.11 -13.21 2.44
C ALA A 218 0.13 -14.72 2.73
N SER A 219 0.77 -15.50 1.87
CA SER A 219 0.94 -16.96 2.06
C SER A 219 1.90 -17.25 3.20
N ARG A 220 3.04 -16.54 3.28
CA ARG A 220 3.98 -16.61 4.40
C ARG A 220 3.34 -16.24 5.73
N ARG A 221 2.47 -15.22 5.77
CA ARG A 221 1.75 -14.86 7.00
C ARG A 221 0.82 -15.97 7.45
N LEU A 222 0.14 -16.67 6.55
CA LEU A 222 -0.69 -17.82 6.89
C LEU A 222 0.15 -18.93 7.51
N THR A 223 1.25 -19.31 6.87
CA THR A 223 2.13 -20.37 7.38
C THR A 223 2.82 -19.99 8.68
N MET A 224 3.27 -18.74 8.85
CA MET A 224 3.88 -18.27 10.09
C MET A 224 2.87 -18.08 11.22
N SER A 225 1.63 -17.68 10.93
CA SER A 225 0.58 -17.59 11.95
C SER A 225 0.18 -18.97 12.50
N ALA A 226 0.48 -20.03 11.75
CA ALA A 226 0.30 -21.41 12.18
C ALA A 226 1.28 -21.85 13.28
N VAL A 227 2.26 -21.03 13.70
CA VAL A 227 3.04 -21.33 14.91
C VAL A 227 2.13 -21.35 16.17
N GLN A 228 0.94 -20.75 16.11
CA GLN A 228 -0.07 -20.80 17.18
C GLN A 228 -1.28 -21.70 16.87
N GLN A 229 -1.32 -22.33 15.70
CA GLN A 229 -2.43 -23.18 15.24
C GLN A 229 -1.90 -24.49 14.63
N TRP A 230 -2.76 -25.33 14.09
CA TRP A 230 -2.33 -26.49 13.32
C TRP A 230 -1.58 -26.02 12.06
N VAL A 231 -0.42 -26.63 11.79
CA VAL A 231 0.37 -26.33 10.58
C VAL A 231 -0.46 -26.76 9.36
N PRO A 232 -0.85 -25.83 8.46
CA PRO A 232 -1.64 -26.19 7.29
C PRO A 232 -0.80 -27.07 6.36
N ASP A 233 -1.43 -28.09 5.77
CA ASP A 233 -0.77 -28.92 4.76
C ASP A 233 -0.46 -28.08 3.50
N MET A 234 0.56 -28.48 2.75
CA MET A 234 0.94 -27.83 1.49
C MET A 234 -0.24 -27.78 0.50
N GLN A 235 -1.09 -28.81 0.52
CA GLN A 235 -2.32 -28.87 -0.28
C GLN A 235 -3.29 -27.74 0.09
N GLU A 236 -3.45 -27.46 1.38
CA GLU A 236 -4.31 -26.38 1.88
C GLU A 236 -3.73 -24.99 1.53
N VAL A 237 -2.41 -24.81 1.70
CA VAL A 237 -1.73 -23.55 1.32
C VAL A 237 -1.88 -23.30 -0.19
N SER A 238 -1.71 -24.34 -1.01
CA SER A 238 -1.87 -24.26 -2.47
C SER A 238 -3.33 -23.97 -2.88
N ALA A 239 -4.31 -24.61 -2.23
CA ALA A 239 -5.72 -24.34 -2.46
C ALA A 239 -6.09 -22.89 -2.09
N ILE A 240 -5.61 -22.40 -0.94
CA ILE A 240 -5.84 -21.00 -0.50
C ILE A 240 -5.20 -20.01 -1.48
N TRP A 241 -3.97 -20.28 -1.93
CA TRP A 241 -3.29 -19.42 -2.90
C TRP A 241 -4.08 -19.36 -4.21
N THR A 242 -4.52 -20.50 -4.73
CA THR A 242 -5.29 -20.63 -5.98
C THR A 242 -6.66 -19.97 -5.87
N TYR A 243 -7.40 -20.23 -4.79
CA TYR A 243 -8.70 -19.60 -4.55
C TYR A 243 -8.59 -18.07 -4.51
N ARG A 244 -7.55 -17.54 -3.86
CA ARG A 244 -7.29 -16.09 -3.86
C ARG A 244 -6.99 -15.53 -5.24
N GLN A 245 -6.34 -16.29 -6.13
CA GLN A 245 -6.14 -15.84 -7.52
C GLN A 245 -7.49 -15.67 -8.24
N VAL A 246 -8.38 -16.65 -8.07
CA VAL A 246 -9.70 -16.63 -8.71
C VAL A 246 -10.58 -15.53 -8.13
N SER A 247 -10.68 -15.42 -6.80
CA SER A 247 -11.51 -14.38 -6.16
C SER A 247 -11.05 -12.96 -6.50
N LEU A 248 -9.75 -12.72 -6.69
CA LEU A 248 -9.26 -11.41 -7.12
C LEU A 248 -9.65 -11.09 -8.57
N ARG A 249 -9.68 -12.09 -9.46
CA ARG A 249 -10.17 -11.91 -10.83
C ARG A 249 -11.67 -11.62 -10.86
N GLU A 250 -12.45 -12.29 -10.02
CA GLU A 250 -13.89 -12.04 -9.90
C GLU A 250 -14.22 -10.65 -9.34
N GLN A 251 -13.37 -10.08 -8.48
CA GLN A 251 -13.54 -8.72 -7.97
C GLN A 251 -13.24 -7.62 -9.00
N VAL A 252 -12.44 -7.93 -10.03
CA VAL A 252 -12.11 -6.99 -11.11
C VAL A 252 -13.21 -6.96 -12.17
N LEU A 253 -14.03 -8.01 -12.28
CA LEU A 253 -15.27 -7.91 -13.03
C LEU A 253 -16.15 -6.88 -12.31
N PRO A 254 -16.56 -5.80 -12.99
CA PRO A 254 -17.48 -4.85 -12.39
C PRO A 254 -18.75 -5.61 -12.09
N SER A 255 -18.97 -5.99 -10.83
CA SER A 255 -20.25 -6.52 -10.40
C SER A 255 -21.24 -5.41 -10.70
N GLN A 256 -22.00 -5.58 -11.79
CA GLN A 256 -23.00 -4.63 -12.23
C GLN A 256 -23.97 -4.46 -11.04
N GLY A 257 -23.91 -3.32 -10.35
CA GLY A 257 -24.95 -2.92 -9.39
C GLY A 257 -24.64 -3.04 -7.89
N HIS A 258 -23.50 -3.57 -7.46
CA HIS A 258 -23.09 -3.42 -6.05
C HIS A 258 -21.99 -2.39 -5.93
N ALA A 259 -22.42 -1.14 -5.70
CA ALA A 259 -21.56 -0.04 -5.31
C ALA A 259 -20.66 -0.49 -4.15
N THR A 260 -19.44 -0.89 -4.49
CA THR A 260 -18.33 -1.02 -3.56
C THR A 260 -18.20 0.34 -2.92
N ARG A 261 -18.73 0.44 -1.69
CA ARG A 261 -18.48 1.56 -0.80
C ARG A 261 -16.97 1.72 -0.77
N VAL A 262 -16.49 2.77 -1.42
CA VAL A 262 -15.17 3.33 -1.18
C VAL A 262 -15.09 3.45 0.33
N ALA A 263 -14.30 2.58 0.94
CA ALA A 263 -14.03 2.64 2.36
C ALA A 263 -13.23 3.92 2.54
N GLU A 264 -13.94 5.03 2.80
CA GLU A 264 -13.32 6.25 3.29
C GLU A 264 -12.40 5.85 4.43
N GLU A 265 -11.12 6.19 4.27
CA GLU A 265 -10.06 6.17 5.28
C GLU A 265 -10.39 7.15 6.42
N SER A 266 -11.61 7.11 6.95
CA SER A 266 -11.88 7.60 8.29
C SER A 266 -11.12 6.68 9.23
N ASP A 267 -10.11 7.27 9.87
CA ASP A 267 -9.28 6.78 10.96
C ASP A 267 -9.44 5.30 11.29
N ALA A 268 -8.32 4.58 11.14
CA ALA A 268 -8.10 3.26 11.70
C ALA A 268 -8.12 3.27 13.24
N ALA A 269 -9.22 3.74 13.83
CA ALA A 269 -9.65 3.48 15.18
C ALA A 269 -9.86 1.98 15.31
N LYS A 270 -8.73 1.27 15.56
CA LYS A 270 -8.62 -0.13 15.99
C LYS A 270 -9.90 -0.90 15.70
N ARG A 271 -10.11 -1.31 14.44
CA ARG A 271 -11.27 -2.15 14.05
C ARG A 271 -11.34 -3.28 15.06
N ARG A 272 -12.23 -3.14 16.05
CA ARG A 272 -12.31 -4.04 17.19
C ARG A 272 -12.61 -5.40 16.56
N LYS A 273 -11.72 -6.39 16.79
CA LYS A 273 -11.90 -7.77 16.30
C LYS A 273 -13.35 -8.15 16.58
N GLY A 274 -14.06 -8.61 15.53
CA GLY A 274 -15.52 -8.61 15.42
C GLY A 274 -16.28 -8.86 16.72
N ALA A 275 -17.35 -8.10 16.93
CA ALA A 275 -18.13 -8.15 18.17
C ALA A 275 -19.05 -9.39 18.27
N GLY A 276 -19.19 -10.17 17.20
CA GLY A 276 -19.96 -11.41 17.16
C GLY A 276 -19.12 -12.66 17.47
N GLY A 277 -19.80 -13.71 17.91
CA GLY A 277 -19.23 -15.04 18.17
C GLY A 277 -20.13 -15.86 19.10
N ALA A 278 -20.18 -17.17 18.91
CA ALA A 278 -21.05 -18.07 19.68
C ALA A 278 -20.82 -17.96 21.20
N TRP A 279 -19.56 -17.97 21.62
CA TRP A 279 -19.18 -17.73 23.02
C TRP A 279 -19.65 -16.38 23.55
N ARG A 280 -19.52 -15.30 22.76
CA ARG A 280 -19.98 -13.96 23.17
C ARG A 280 -21.51 -13.90 23.29
N ALA A 281 -22.23 -14.56 22.40
CA ALA A 281 -23.69 -14.68 22.46
C ALA A 281 -24.12 -15.42 23.73
N PHE A 282 -23.47 -16.54 24.03
CA PHE A 282 -23.69 -17.31 25.26
C PHE A 282 -23.45 -16.48 26.52
N VAL A 283 -22.28 -15.83 26.62
CA VAL A 283 -21.95 -14.96 27.77
C VAL A 283 -22.94 -13.80 27.87
N HIS A 284 -23.34 -13.21 26.75
CA HIS A 284 -24.31 -12.11 26.74
C HIS A 284 -25.67 -12.54 27.32
N GLU A 285 -26.16 -13.71 26.93
CA GLU A 285 -27.45 -14.28 27.39
C GLU A 285 -27.39 -14.73 28.85
N ARG A 286 -26.30 -15.38 29.27
CA ARG A 286 -26.15 -15.91 30.64
C ARG A 286 -25.82 -14.83 31.68
N CYS A 287 -25.00 -13.84 31.36
CA CYS A 287 -24.64 -12.79 32.32
C CYS A 287 -25.77 -11.80 32.58
N LYS A 288 -26.71 -11.59 31.65
CA LYS A 288 -27.85 -10.64 31.77
C LYS A 288 -27.48 -9.24 32.31
N GLY A 289 -26.24 -8.78 32.09
CA GLY A 289 -25.75 -7.48 32.57
C GLY A 289 -25.06 -7.48 33.94
N GLN A 290 -24.89 -8.63 34.58
CA GLN A 290 -24.00 -8.77 35.72
C GLN A 290 -22.54 -8.57 35.30
N LYS A 291 -21.72 -7.97 36.18
CA LYS A 291 -20.29 -7.81 35.94
C LYS A 291 -19.61 -9.19 36.01
N LEU A 292 -18.85 -9.53 34.97
CA LEU A 292 -18.08 -10.78 34.91
C LEU A 292 -16.97 -10.76 35.96
N SER A 293 -17.10 -11.59 37.00
CA SER A 293 -16.00 -11.94 37.90
C SER A 293 -15.15 -13.05 37.28
N ILE A 294 -13.88 -13.18 37.70
CA ILE A 294 -12.97 -14.21 37.18
C ILE A 294 -13.51 -15.63 37.47
N GLY A 295 -14.11 -15.84 38.64
CA GLY A 295 -14.74 -17.11 39.01
C GLY A 295 -15.93 -17.44 38.10
N PHE A 296 -16.84 -16.48 37.93
CA PHE A 296 -18.02 -16.64 37.08
C PHE A 296 -17.67 -16.87 35.61
N ALA A 297 -16.61 -16.23 35.10
CA ALA A 297 -16.13 -16.47 33.75
C ALA A 297 -15.62 -17.91 33.54
N LYS A 298 -15.01 -18.53 34.56
CA LYS A 298 -14.58 -19.93 34.51
C LYS A 298 -15.78 -20.88 34.50
N GLU A 299 -16.80 -20.61 35.32
CA GLU A 299 -18.04 -21.38 35.36
C GLU A 299 -18.76 -21.36 34.00
N LEU A 300 -18.94 -20.17 33.42
CA LEU A 300 -19.53 -20.03 32.08
C LEU A 300 -18.73 -20.77 31.01
N SER A 301 -17.40 -20.79 31.11
CA SER A 301 -16.55 -21.50 30.15
C SER A 301 -16.75 -23.01 30.25
N SER A 302 -16.90 -23.54 31.46
CA SER A 302 -17.23 -24.95 31.68
C SER A 302 -18.63 -25.27 31.19
N GLU A 303 -19.62 -24.42 31.48
CA GLU A 303 -21.01 -24.58 31.03
C GLU A 303 -21.09 -24.61 29.50
N TYR A 304 -20.41 -23.68 28.82
CA TYR A 304 -20.41 -23.61 27.36
C TYR A 304 -19.78 -24.83 26.69
N LYS A 305 -18.72 -25.39 27.28
CA LYS A 305 -18.09 -26.63 26.78
C LYS A 305 -19.01 -27.85 26.93
N ASN A 306 -19.93 -27.81 27.90
CA ASN A 306 -20.86 -28.90 28.19
C ASN A 306 -22.26 -28.68 27.57
N LEU A 307 -22.43 -27.67 26.70
CA LEU A 307 -23.71 -27.41 26.05
C LEU A 307 -24.11 -28.54 25.10
N PRO A 308 -25.40 -28.91 25.05
CA PRO A 308 -25.93 -29.76 24.00
C PRO A 308 -25.68 -29.14 22.63
N PHE A 309 -25.45 -29.99 21.62
CA PHE A 309 -25.15 -29.55 20.25
C PHE A 309 -26.21 -28.57 19.68
N ALA A 310 -27.49 -28.81 19.98
CA ALA A 310 -28.59 -27.95 19.54
C ALA A 310 -28.50 -26.53 20.13
N GLU A 311 -28.14 -26.39 21.41
CA GLU A 311 -27.93 -25.08 22.04
C GLU A 311 -26.67 -24.40 21.49
N MET A 312 -25.60 -25.16 21.27
CA MET A 312 -24.39 -24.62 20.65
C MET A 312 -24.68 -24.04 19.26
N GLN A 313 -25.48 -24.72 18.43
CA GLN A 313 -25.93 -24.18 17.14
C GLN A 313 -26.75 -22.90 17.28
N ARG A 314 -27.65 -22.82 18.28
CA ARG A 314 -28.42 -21.60 18.56
C ARG A 314 -27.49 -20.42 18.83
N PHE A 315 -26.47 -20.60 19.67
CA PHE A 315 -25.49 -19.54 19.95
C PHE A 315 -24.60 -19.20 18.75
N GLN A 316 -24.26 -20.17 17.90
CA GLN A 316 -23.58 -19.89 16.63
C GLN A 316 -24.40 -18.98 15.73
N ARG A 317 -25.70 -19.27 15.56
CA ARG A 317 -26.62 -18.41 14.77
C ARG A 317 -26.73 -17.01 15.37
N LEU A 318 -26.93 -16.89 16.68
CA LEU A 318 -26.95 -15.59 17.37
C LEU A 318 -25.63 -14.83 17.20
N GLY A 319 -24.49 -15.52 17.27
CA GLY A 319 -23.17 -14.93 17.03
C GLY A 319 -23.00 -14.36 15.62
N VAL A 320 -23.58 -15.02 14.61
CA VAL A 320 -23.60 -14.53 13.22
C VAL A 320 -24.47 -13.28 13.09
N PHE A 321 -25.69 -13.32 13.62
CA PHE A 321 -26.58 -12.15 13.62
C PHE A 321 -25.97 -10.95 14.36
N ALA A 322 -25.31 -11.20 15.48
CA ALA A 322 -24.65 -10.16 16.25
C ALA A 322 -23.49 -9.51 15.49
N ASN A 323 -22.76 -10.31 14.71
CA ASN A 323 -21.71 -9.80 13.84
C ASN A 323 -22.28 -8.98 12.67
N LEU A 324 -23.42 -9.41 12.12
CA LEU A 324 -24.15 -8.68 11.08
C LEU A 324 -24.62 -7.31 11.62
N ALA A 325 -25.30 -7.29 12.77
CA ALA A 325 -25.77 -6.07 13.42
C ALA A 325 -24.62 -5.08 13.68
N TRP A 326 -23.49 -5.58 14.20
CA TRP A 326 -22.30 -4.77 14.44
C TRP A 326 -21.71 -4.17 13.15
N ARG A 327 -21.59 -4.97 12.08
CA ARG A 327 -21.14 -4.48 10.76
C ARG A 327 -22.07 -3.42 10.17
N SER A 328 -23.35 -3.48 10.52
CA SER A 328 -24.37 -2.51 10.15
C SER A 328 -24.42 -1.28 11.06
N GLY A 329 -23.54 -1.16 12.06
CA GLY A 329 -23.47 -0.01 12.98
C GLY A 329 -24.40 -0.10 14.19
N PHE A 330 -25.05 -1.24 14.42
CA PHE A 330 -25.92 -1.46 15.58
C PHE A 330 -25.19 -2.19 16.73
N ALA A 331 -25.78 -2.15 17.93
CA ALA A 331 -25.31 -2.95 19.06
C ALA A 331 -25.44 -4.45 18.75
N SER A 332 -24.36 -5.21 18.98
CA SER A 332 -24.27 -6.62 18.56
C SER A 332 -25.35 -7.52 19.13
N PHE A 333 -25.85 -7.24 20.34
CA PHE A 333 -26.86 -8.06 20.98
C PHE A 333 -28.09 -7.23 21.40
N GLY A 334 -28.37 -6.16 20.65
CA GLY A 334 -29.44 -5.20 20.93
C GLY A 334 -29.10 -4.19 22.03
N ASP A 335 -29.90 -3.13 22.13
CA ASP A 335 -29.74 -2.08 23.13
C ASP A 335 -30.42 -2.47 24.45
N ARG A 336 -29.61 -2.71 25.49
CA ARG A 336 -30.11 -3.17 26.81
C ARG A 336 -30.94 -2.10 27.55
N GLU A 337 -30.65 -0.82 27.33
CA GLU A 337 -31.37 0.26 28.01
C GLU A 337 -32.83 0.37 27.55
N ARG A 338 -33.09 0.12 26.26
CA ARG A 338 -34.45 0.10 25.72
C ARG A 338 -35.29 -1.03 26.33
N GLN A 339 -34.72 -2.21 26.54
CA GLN A 339 -35.41 -3.34 27.18
C GLN A 339 -35.70 -3.13 28.67
N ARG A 340 -34.88 -2.36 29.40
CA ARG A 340 -35.17 -1.99 30.81
C ARG A 340 -36.28 -0.94 30.89
N GLY A 341 -36.30 0.02 29.97
CA GLY A 341 -37.36 1.03 29.87
C GLY A 341 -38.72 0.42 29.53
N ASP A 342 -38.78 -0.48 28.54
CA ASP A 342 -40.04 -1.10 28.12
C ASP A 342 -40.60 -2.08 29.14
N ARG A 343 -39.77 -2.84 29.88
CA ARG A 343 -40.30 -3.70 30.97
C ARG A 343 -40.93 -2.91 32.11
N SER A 344 -40.38 -1.75 32.46
CA SER A 344 -40.97 -0.87 33.48
C SER A 344 -42.23 -0.16 33.00
N ARG A 345 -42.41 0.03 31.68
CA ARG A 345 -43.66 0.56 31.10
C ARG A 345 -44.73 -0.52 30.91
N MET A 346 -44.37 -1.70 30.40
CA MET A 346 -45.31 -2.83 30.24
C MET A 346 -45.86 -3.37 31.56
N LEU A 347 -45.13 -3.25 32.68
CA LEU A 347 -45.65 -3.65 33.99
C LEU A 347 -46.64 -2.65 34.60
N ARG A 348 -46.88 -1.48 33.98
CA ARG A 348 -47.88 -0.51 34.47
C ARG A 348 -49.21 -0.56 33.74
N ASP A 349 -49.27 -1.03 32.49
CA ASP A 349 -50.49 -0.96 31.68
C ASP A 349 -50.74 -2.23 30.86
N VAL A 350 -50.99 -3.38 31.51
CA VAL A 350 -51.56 -4.56 30.83
C VAL A 350 -52.87 -4.96 31.51
N PRO A 351 -54.03 -4.66 30.90
CA PRO A 351 -55.28 -5.35 31.25
C PRO A 351 -55.18 -6.82 30.83
N ALA A 352 -55.62 -7.71 31.72
CA ALA A 352 -55.66 -9.15 31.47
C ALA A 352 -56.70 -9.47 30.37
N GLY A 353 -56.23 -9.62 29.14
CA GLY A 353 -57.05 -10.07 28.00
C GLY A 353 -56.16 -10.48 26.84
N GLY A 354 -56.24 -11.76 26.46
CA GLY A 354 -55.31 -12.38 25.52
C GLY A 354 -55.58 -12.17 24.03
N ALA A 355 -54.76 -12.88 23.26
CA ALA A 355 -54.73 -13.06 21.79
C ALA A 355 -54.14 -11.89 20.97
N GLY A 356 -52.95 -12.11 20.42
CA GLY A 356 -52.40 -11.28 19.34
C GLY A 356 -50.89 -11.26 19.22
N HIS A 357 -50.23 -12.41 19.01
CA HIS A 357 -48.77 -12.45 18.79
C HIS A 357 -48.33 -12.44 17.31
N ASP A 358 -49.27 -12.37 16.36
CA ASP A 358 -48.96 -12.45 14.92
C ASP A 358 -48.97 -11.08 14.21
N LEU A 359 -49.37 -9.99 14.88
CA LEU A 359 -49.40 -8.62 14.31
C LEU A 359 -48.08 -7.84 14.50
N GLU A 360 -47.23 -8.20 15.47
CA GLU A 360 -45.96 -7.50 15.77
C GLU A 360 -44.88 -7.70 14.68
N ILE A 361 -44.92 -8.80 13.94
CA ILE A 361 -43.90 -9.10 12.91
C ILE A 361 -44.08 -8.23 11.66
N ALA A 362 -45.33 -7.92 11.29
CA ALA A 362 -45.64 -7.07 10.14
C ALA A 362 -45.22 -5.61 10.39
N GLU A 363 -45.50 -5.07 11.58
CA GLU A 363 -45.09 -3.70 11.94
C GLU A 363 -43.57 -3.55 12.04
N LEU A 364 -42.85 -4.57 12.52
CA LEU A 364 -41.38 -4.57 12.54
C LEU A 364 -40.77 -4.65 11.13
N HIS A 365 -41.42 -5.34 10.20
CA HIS A 365 -41.00 -5.40 8.81
C HIS A 365 -41.18 -4.04 8.10
N ASP A 366 -42.31 -3.37 8.31
CA ASP A 366 -42.57 -2.04 7.76
C ASP A 366 -41.62 -0.98 8.35
N LEU A 367 -41.31 -1.05 9.64
CA LEU A 367 -40.30 -0.18 10.26
C LEU A 367 -38.91 -0.40 9.65
N SER A 368 -38.54 -1.66 9.35
CA SER A 368 -37.29 -2.00 8.67
C SER A 368 -37.22 -1.43 7.25
N LEU A 369 -38.33 -1.48 6.51
CA LEU A 369 -38.43 -0.88 5.17
C LEU A 369 -38.33 0.65 5.21
N GLN A 370 -38.97 1.31 6.18
CA GLN A 370 -38.85 2.76 6.39
C GLN A 370 -37.42 3.17 6.72
N ILE A 371 -36.73 2.44 7.61
CA ILE A 371 -35.31 2.69 7.92
C ILE A 371 -34.42 2.50 6.69
N HIS A 372 -34.73 1.53 5.83
CA HIS A 372 -33.99 1.31 4.59
C HIS A 372 -34.19 2.47 3.59
N SER A 373 -35.42 2.97 3.44
CA SER A 373 -35.76 4.12 2.59
C SER A 373 -35.03 5.40 3.05
N ILE A 374 -35.09 5.74 4.33
CA ILE A 374 -34.41 6.92 4.91
C ILE A 374 -32.88 6.85 4.66
N ARG A 375 -32.29 5.64 4.73
CA ARG A 375 -30.87 5.43 4.45
C ARG A 375 -30.52 5.61 2.98
N GLN A 376 -31.40 5.20 2.07
CA GLN A 376 -31.18 5.41 0.63
C GLN A 376 -31.25 6.90 0.28
N GLU A 377 -32.21 7.64 0.85
CA GLU A 377 -32.35 9.08 0.65
C GLU A 377 -31.16 9.86 1.22
N ALA A 378 -30.74 9.56 2.46
CA ALA A 378 -29.55 10.19 3.05
C ALA A 378 -28.27 9.90 2.25
N GLY A 379 -28.14 8.68 1.71
CA GLY A 379 -27.03 8.30 0.84
C GLY A 379 -27.03 9.05 -0.51
N LEU A 380 -28.21 9.26 -1.10
CA LEU A 380 -28.38 10.07 -2.31
C LEU A 380 -28.03 11.54 -2.07
N GLN A 381 -28.49 12.10 -0.95
CA GLN A 381 -28.21 13.50 -0.59
C GLN A 381 -26.70 13.73 -0.40
N ARG A 382 -26.01 12.81 0.30
CA ARG A 382 -24.55 12.89 0.49
C ARG A 382 -23.77 12.82 -0.82
N ARG A 383 -24.23 12.04 -1.81
CA ARG A 383 -23.59 11.99 -3.14
C ARG A 383 -23.78 13.30 -3.90
N LYS A 384 -24.94 13.95 -3.78
CA LYS A 384 -25.18 15.28 -4.36
C LYS A 384 -24.25 16.33 -3.74
N GLU A 385 -24.08 16.32 -2.42
CA GLU A 385 -23.14 17.19 -1.71
C GLU A 385 -21.69 16.99 -2.18
N LEU A 386 -21.19 15.76 -2.19
CA LEU A 386 -19.83 15.45 -2.65
C LEU A 386 -19.59 15.81 -4.13
N SER A 387 -20.61 15.66 -4.97
CA SER A 387 -20.55 16.10 -6.37
C SER A 387 -20.47 17.62 -6.49
N ALA A 388 -21.20 18.35 -5.64
CA ALA A 388 -21.15 19.82 -5.60
C ALA A 388 -19.77 20.31 -5.11
N GLU A 389 -19.24 19.72 -4.04
CA GLU A 389 -17.90 20.04 -3.51
C GLU A 389 -16.78 19.78 -4.54
N ARG A 390 -16.86 18.68 -5.30
CA ARG A 390 -15.92 18.40 -6.40
C ARG A 390 -16.01 19.45 -7.51
N SER A 391 -17.24 19.78 -7.93
CA SER A 391 -17.45 20.81 -8.94
C SER A 391 -16.92 22.18 -8.51
N GLU A 392 -17.07 22.54 -7.23
CA GLU A 392 -16.54 23.77 -6.66
C GLU A 392 -15.00 23.77 -6.63
N ARG A 393 -14.37 22.65 -6.22
CA ARG A 393 -12.92 22.48 -6.28
C ARG A 393 -12.36 22.61 -7.69
N ASP A 394 -13.02 22.00 -8.68
CA ASP A 394 -12.61 22.08 -10.08
C ASP A 394 -12.80 23.49 -10.67
N ALA A 395 -13.82 24.22 -10.20
CA ALA A 395 -14.01 25.63 -10.55
C ALA A 395 -12.89 26.51 -9.98
N LEU A 396 -12.52 26.31 -8.70
CA LEU A 396 -11.42 27.02 -8.05
C LEU A 396 -10.05 26.71 -8.69
N ALA A 397 -9.81 25.45 -9.08
CA ALA A 397 -8.60 25.07 -9.79
C ALA A 397 -8.47 25.79 -11.14
N ARG A 398 -9.54 25.82 -11.94
CA ARG A 398 -9.59 26.55 -13.21
C ARG A 398 -9.40 28.06 -13.03
N ALA A 399 -10.02 28.66 -12.01
CA ALA A 399 -9.83 30.08 -11.70
C ALA A 399 -8.37 30.41 -11.36
N ARG A 400 -7.66 29.52 -10.63
CA ARG A 400 -6.24 29.68 -10.33
C ARG A 400 -5.36 29.59 -11.58
N GLU A 401 -5.64 28.65 -12.48
CA GLU A 401 -4.91 28.53 -13.75
C GLU A 401 -5.09 29.77 -14.63
N SER A 402 -6.31 30.31 -14.73
CA SER A 402 -6.56 31.56 -15.46
C SER A 402 -5.86 32.76 -14.84
N ALA A 403 -5.78 32.84 -13.50
CA ALA A 403 -5.06 33.91 -12.82
C ALA A 403 -3.55 33.90 -13.12
N VAL A 404 -2.93 32.71 -13.18
CA VAL A 404 -1.50 32.56 -13.53
C VAL A 404 -1.22 32.98 -14.97
N GLN A 405 -2.11 32.68 -15.91
CA GLN A 405 -1.96 33.10 -17.30
C GLN A 405 -2.15 34.61 -17.52
N SER A 406 -2.86 35.29 -16.62
CA SER A 406 -3.16 36.72 -16.73
C SER A 406 -2.07 37.65 -16.20
N PHE A 407 -1.00 37.13 -15.57
CA PHE A 407 0.11 37.98 -15.16
C PHE A 407 0.87 38.47 -16.41
N PRO A 408 0.89 39.78 -16.68
CA PRO A 408 1.66 40.30 -17.80
C PRO A 408 3.12 39.95 -17.56
N VAL A 409 3.70 39.17 -18.47
CA VAL A 409 5.14 38.95 -18.53
C VAL A 409 5.78 40.32 -18.67
N THR A 410 6.25 40.87 -17.55
CA THR A 410 7.06 42.09 -17.55
C THR A 410 8.27 41.76 -18.40
N ARG A 411 8.30 42.32 -19.62
CA ARG A 411 9.42 42.20 -20.55
C ARG A 411 10.69 42.45 -19.76
N SER A 412 11.54 41.42 -19.66
CA SER A 412 12.85 41.56 -19.03
C SER A 412 13.56 42.72 -19.71
N THR A 413 13.94 43.71 -18.93
CA THR A 413 14.88 44.75 -19.36
C THR A 413 16.09 44.07 -20.00
N PRO A 414 16.55 44.53 -21.18
CA PRO A 414 17.69 43.93 -21.85
C PRO A 414 18.90 43.99 -20.93
N TYR A 415 19.45 42.82 -20.64
CA TYR A 415 20.66 42.64 -19.86
C TYR A 415 21.81 43.36 -20.57
N ILE A 416 22.26 44.50 -20.03
CA ILE A 416 23.43 45.22 -20.51
C ILE A 416 24.63 44.27 -20.33
N ARG A 417 25.17 43.75 -21.45
CA ARG A 417 26.42 42.99 -21.46
C ARG A 417 27.55 43.94 -21.05
N ASN A 418 28.12 43.75 -19.87
CA ASN A 418 29.39 44.34 -19.53
C ASN A 418 30.46 43.84 -20.52
N PRO A 419 31.22 44.73 -21.19
CA PRO A 419 32.30 44.33 -22.08
C PRO A 419 33.42 43.64 -21.30
N LEU A 420 33.90 42.52 -21.84
CA LEU A 420 35.03 41.76 -21.33
C LEU A 420 36.32 42.60 -21.38
N PRO A 421 37.19 42.53 -20.35
CA PRO A 421 38.48 43.21 -20.37
C PRO A 421 39.39 42.60 -21.44
N THR A 422 39.83 43.43 -22.38
CA THR A 422 40.81 43.08 -23.41
C THR A 422 42.17 42.84 -22.75
N LYS A 423 42.75 41.67 -23.00
CA LYS A 423 44.12 41.34 -22.59
C LYS A 423 45.09 42.11 -23.50
N THR A 424 45.83 43.04 -22.92
CA THR A 424 47.02 43.66 -23.52
C THR A 424 48.10 42.60 -23.70
N LYS A 425 48.55 42.40 -24.95
CA LYS A 425 49.79 41.67 -25.26
C LYS A 425 50.96 42.59 -24.94
N THR A 426 51.79 42.19 -23.98
CA THR A 426 53.11 42.78 -23.74
C THR A 426 54.08 42.10 -24.70
N GLU A 427 54.54 42.85 -25.71
CA GLU A 427 55.73 42.49 -26.48
C GLU A 427 56.97 42.75 -25.61
N VAL A 428 57.80 41.72 -25.46
CA VAL A 428 59.14 41.83 -24.90
C VAL A 428 60.10 41.78 -26.08
N ALA A 429 60.94 42.81 -26.15
CA ALA A 429 62.08 42.94 -27.07
C ALA A 429 63.29 42.17 -26.58
#